data_AF-A0A4V3ITE2-F1
#
_entry.id   AF-A0A4V3ITE2-F1
#
_cell.length_a   1.000
_cell.length_b   1.000
_cell.length_c   1.000
_cell.angle_alpha   90.00
_cell.angle_beta   90.00
_cell.angle_gamma   90.00
#
_symmetry.space_group_name_H-M   'P 1'
#
loop_
_entity.id
_entity.type
_entity.pdbx_description
1 polymer ?
#
loop_
_entity_poly.entity_id
_entity_poly.type
_entity_poly.pdbx_seq_one_letter_code
_entity_poly.pdbx_strand_id
1 'polypeptide(L)'
;MSDMSKPVQMIDCVFAATIISDANSGWPCVQMPGSAAFFGTGKAVKVAGTIDGHPYEASMLPVGNGTHMMPIRAAFRKVIGKGLGDEVRVHLTRRVV
;
A
#
# COMPACT_ATOMS: atom_id res chain seq x y z
N MET A 1 -12.53 25.02 -2.90
CA MET A 1 -11.58 24.56 -1.86
C MET A 1 -12.41 23.75 -0.88
N SER A 2 -12.51 22.44 -1.07
CA SER A 2 -13.36 21.60 -0.22
C SER A 2 -12.44 20.74 0.63
N ASP A 3 -12.01 21.31 1.75
CA ASP A 3 -11.39 20.57 2.85
C ASP A 3 -12.49 19.76 3.56
N MET A 4 -12.96 18.71 2.90
CA MET A 4 -13.74 17.67 3.53
C MET A 4 -12.71 16.67 4.05
N SER A 5 -12.33 16.80 5.32
CA SER A 5 -11.51 15.81 6.01
C SER A 5 -12.27 14.49 6.00
N LYS A 6 -12.03 13.68 4.98
CA LYS A 6 -12.59 12.35 4.83
C LYS A 6 -12.33 11.54 6.11
N PRO A 7 -13.33 10.78 6.60
CA PRO A 7 -13.19 10.06 7.86
C PRO A 7 -12.00 9.10 7.80
N VAL A 8 -11.20 9.09 8.86
CA VAL A 8 -10.09 8.15 9.01
C VAL A 8 -10.59 6.95 9.81
N GLN A 9 -10.42 5.76 9.25
CA GLN A 9 -10.66 4.51 9.96
C GLN A 9 -9.34 3.90 10.43
N MET A 10 -9.29 3.53 11.71
CA MET A 10 -8.20 2.73 12.26
C MET A 10 -8.32 1.29 11.79
N ILE A 11 -7.21 0.73 11.34
CA ILE A 11 -7.08 -0.66 10.89
C ILE A 11 -5.83 -1.25 11.53
N ASP A 12 -5.75 -2.58 11.59
CA ASP A 12 -4.53 -3.27 11.99
C ASP A 12 -4.30 -4.44 11.02
N CYS A 13 -3.35 -4.25 10.10
CA CYS A 13 -3.02 -5.26 9.12
C CYS A 13 -1.53 -5.31 8.91
N VAL A 14 -0.95 -6.48 9.16
CA VAL A 14 0.47 -6.75 8.96
C VAL A 14 0.62 -7.87 7.94
N PHE A 15 1.44 -7.63 6.92
CA PHE A 15 1.76 -8.64 5.93
C PHE A 15 3.19 -8.47 5.38
N ALA A 16 3.77 -9.57 4.95
CA ALA A 16 5.02 -9.56 4.19
C ALA A 16 4.69 -9.54 2.70
N ALA A 17 5.46 -8.77 1.92
CA ALA A 17 5.30 -8.74 0.47
C ALA A 17 6.63 -8.44 -0.22
N THR A 18 6.87 -9.09 -1.35
CA THR A 18 7.99 -8.80 -2.23
C THR A 18 7.72 -7.54 -3.04
N ILE A 19 8.71 -6.66 -3.15
CA ILE A 19 8.65 -5.53 -4.07
C ILE A 19 8.80 -6.08 -5.49
N ILE A 20 7.73 -5.97 -6.28
CA ILE A 20 7.68 -6.43 -7.67
C ILE A 20 7.51 -5.24 -8.62
N SER A 21 7.79 -5.47 -9.90
CA SER A 21 7.41 -4.54 -10.95
C SER A 21 5.94 -4.78 -11.28
N ASP A 22 5.10 -3.76 -11.17
CA ASP A 22 3.70 -3.88 -11.59
C ASP A 22 3.63 -4.30 -13.06
N ALA A 23 2.77 -5.28 -13.36
CA ALA A 23 2.69 -5.90 -14.69
C ALA A 23 2.23 -4.92 -15.77
N ASN A 24 1.41 -3.93 -15.40
CA ASN A 24 0.83 -2.99 -16.36
C ASN A 24 1.66 -1.71 -16.50
N SER A 25 2.13 -1.15 -15.39
CA SER A 25 2.77 0.16 -15.34
C SER A 25 4.30 0.09 -15.22
N GLY A 26 4.87 -1.06 -14.83
CA GLY A 26 6.29 -1.20 -14.54
C GLY A 26 6.75 -0.53 -13.25
N TRP A 27 5.83 0.04 -12.46
CA TRP A 27 6.19 0.72 -11.22
C TRP A 27 6.48 -0.29 -10.10
N PRO A 28 7.58 -0.11 -9.34
CA PRO A 28 7.85 -0.92 -8.16
C PRO A 28 6.75 -0.78 -7.11
N CYS A 29 6.15 -1.90 -6.74
CA CYS A 29 5.01 -1.96 -5.83
C CYS A 29 5.04 -3.24 -4.99
N VAL A 30 4.22 -3.28 -3.96
CA VAL A 30 3.84 -4.52 -3.26
C VAL A 30 2.37 -4.79 -3.52
N GLN A 31 1.98 -6.05 -3.55
CA GLN A 31 0.57 -6.44 -3.72
C GLN A 31 0.02 -7.04 -2.43
N MET A 32 -1.24 -6.74 -2.13
CA MET A 32 -1.99 -7.32 -1.03
C MET A 32 -3.19 -8.10 -1.60
N PRO A 33 -3.06 -9.41 -1.83
CA PRO A 33 -4.17 -10.27 -2.22
C PRO A 33 -5.30 -10.21 -1.17
N GLY A 34 -6.56 -10.24 -1.61
CA GLY A 34 -7.72 -10.18 -0.72
C GLY A 34 -7.98 -8.81 -0.07
N SER A 35 -7.18 -7.79 -0.41
CA SER A 35 -7.36 -6.42 0.10
C SER A 35 -8.72 -5.82 -0.21
N ALA A 36 -9.37 -6.20 -1.31
CA ALA A 36 -10.72 -5.71 -1.60
C ALA A 36 -11.75 -6.18 -0.57
N ALA A 37 -11.62 -7.43 -0.08
CA ALA A 37 -12.45 -7.94 1.01
C ALA A 37 -12.09 -7.27 2.34
N PHE A 38 -10.79 -7.13 2.63
CA PHE A 38 -10.31 -6.45 3.84
C PHE A 38 -10.80 -4.99 3.92
N PHE A 39 -10.75 -4.26 2.81
CA PHE A 39 -11.22 -2.88 2.74
C PHE A 39 -12.74 -2.76 2.51
N GLY A 40 -13.43 -3.84 2.15
CA GLY A 40 -14.84 -3.79 1.74
C GLY A 40 -15.08 -2.97 0.46
N THR A 41 -14.05 -2.77 -0.36
CA THR A 41 -14.14 -2.01 -1.62
C THR A 41 -13.08 -2.46 -2.61
N GLY A 42 -13.42 -2.48 -3.90
CA GLY A 42 -12.47 -2.67 -5.01
C GLY A 42 -11.96 -1.37 -5.62
N LYS A 43 -12.17 -0.22 -4.94
CA LYS A 43 -11.72 1.11 -5.38
C LYS A 43 -10.40 1.48 -4.70
N ALA A 44 -9.73 2.52 -5.22
CA ALA A 44 -8.50 3.02 -4.61
C ALA A 44 -8.71 3.41 -3.13
N VAL A 45 -7.79 2.98 -2.27
CA VAL A 45 -7.83 3.21 -0.81
C VAL A 45 -6.57 3.95 -0.38
N LYS A 46 -6.71 5.13 0.22
CA LYS A 46 -5.57 5.82 0.83
C LYS A 46 -5.28 5.18 2.19
N VAL A 47 -4.04 4.75 2.40
CA VAL A 47 -3.59 4.10 3.61
C VAL A 47 -2.35 4.77 4.16
N ALA A 48 -2.11 4.56 5.45
CA ALA A 48 -0.87 4.93 6.10
C ALA A 48 -0.52 3.93 7.21
N GLY A 49 0.77 3.89 7.53
CA GLY A 49 1.34 2.92 8.47
C GLY A 49 2.86 2.90 8.36
N THR A 50 3.46 1.72 8.40
CA THR A 50 4.91 1.55 8.24
C THR A 50 5.27 0.46 7.25
N ILE A 51 6.47 0.55 6.68
CA ILE A 51 7.13 -0.50 5.91
C ILE A 51 8.52 -0.67 6.51
N ASP A 52 8.83 -1.87 7.02
CA ASP A 52 10.06 -2.15 7.77
C ASP A 52 10.34 -1.10 8.86
N GLY A 53 9.30 -0.73 9.61
CA GLY A 53 9.37 0.27 10.68
C GLY A 53 9.44 1.72 10.22
N HIS A 54 9.53 2.00 8.92
CA HIS A 54 9.59 3.36 8.39
C HIS A 54 8.19 3.87 8.03
N PRO A 55 7.80 5.09 8.45
CA PRO A 55 6.49 5.65 8.13
C PRO A 55 6.24 5.71 6.63
N TYR A 56 5.05 5.29 6.21
CA TYR A 56 4.67 5.30 4.81
C TYR A 56 3.21 5.64 4.59
N GLU A 57 2.95 6.44 3.54
CA GLU A 57 1.61 6.79 3.09
C GLU A 57 1.48 6.64 1.58
N ALA A 58 0.41 5.98 1.14
CA ALA A 58 0.15 5.75 -0.27
C ALA A 58 -1.33 5.50 -0.55
N SER A 59 -1.69 5.66 -1.82
CA SER A 59 -2.96 5.14 -2.33
C SER A 59 -2.72 3.73 -2.86
N MET A 60 -3.40 2.74 -2.27
CA MET A 60 -3.48 1.40 -2.81
C MET A 60 -4.45 1.40 -4.00
N LEU A 61 -4.00 0.90 -5.14
CA LEU A 61 -4.76 0.91 -6.40
C LEU A 61 -5.21 -0.51 -6.74
N PRO A 62 -6.47 -0.73 -7.15
CA PRO A 62 -6.93 -2.05 -7.55
C PRO A 62 -6.22 -2.51 -8.82
N VAL A 63 -5.74 -3.75 -8.83
CA VAL A 63 -5.07 -4.38 -9.98
C VAL A 63 -5.85 -5.58 -10.53
N GLY A 64 -7.08 -5.79 -10.03
CA GLY A 64 -7.94 -6.92 -10.40
C GLY A 64 -7.91 -8.05 -9.38
N ASN A 65 -8.82 -9.02 -9.52
CA ASN A 65 -8.94 -10.22 -8.69
C ASN A 65 -9.03 -9.95 -7.17
N GLY A 66 -9.58 -8.80 -6.76
CA GLY A 66 -9.67 -8.41 -5.36
C GLY A 66 -8.33 -7.98 -4.72
N THR A 67 -7.30 -7.77 -5.54
CA THR A 67 -5.96 -7.33 -5.13
C THR A 67 -5.81 -5.84 -5.37
N HIS A 68 -5.13 -5.18 -4.43
CA HIS A 68 -4.61 -3.84 -4.60
C HIS A 68 -3.08 -3.90 -4.58
N MET A 69 -2.46 -3.03 -5.35
CA MET A 69 -1.04 -2.74 -5.25
C MET A 69 -0.82 -1.46 -4.45
N MET A 70 0.28 -1.41 -3.70
CA MET A 70 0.78 -0.21 -3.04
C MET A 70 2.12 0.18 -3.69
N PRO A 71 2.20 1.32 -4.38
CA PRO A 71 3.44 1.75 -5.04
C PRO A 71 4.50 2.07 -3.99
N ILE A 72 5.75 1.65 -4.23
CA ILE A 72 6.90 1.95 -3.37
C ILE A 72 7.84 2.92 -4.10
N ARG A 73 7.68 4.21 -3.78
CA ARG A 73 8.45 5.33 -4.37
C ARG A 73 9.96 5.10 -4.27
N ALA A 74 10.70 5.53 -5.30
CA ALA A 74 12.14 5.35 -5.38
C ALA A 74 12.91 5.97 -4.19
N ALA A 75 12.51 7.17 -3.75
CA ALA A 75 13.13 7.81 -2.58
C ALA A 75 12.95 6.98 -1.30
N PHE A 76 11.77 6.38 -1.11
CA PHE A 76 11.51 5.53 0.05
C PHE A 76 12.29 4.22 -0.01
N ARG A 77 12.36 3.59 -1.18
CA ARG A 77 13.22 2.40 -1.42
C ARG A 77 14.68 2.66 -1.02
N LYS A 78 15.20 3.85 -1.32
CA LYS A 78 16.54 4.26 -0.88
C LYS A 78 16.66 4.39 0.64
N VAL A 79 15.64 4.92 1.31
CA VAL A 79 15.61 5.05 2.78
C VAL A 79 15.64 3.68 3.46
N ILE A 80 14.84 2.73 2.98
CA ILE A 80 14.79 1.38 3.56
C ILE A 80 15.88 0.45 3.02
N GLY A 81 16.68 0.89 2.04
CA GLY A 81 17.76 0.10 1.43
C GLY A 81 17.27 -1.13 0.66
N LYS A 82 16.05 -1.12 0.14
CA LYS A 82 15.42 -2.28 -0.55
C LYS A 82 14.90 -1.93 -1.94
N GLY A 83 15.00 -2.90 -2.85
CA GLY A 83 14.68 -2.80 -4.27
C GLY A 83 13.74 -3.90 -4.76
N LEU A 84 13.68 -4.09 -6.09
CA LEU A 84 12.90 -5.17 -6.69
C LEU A 84 13.44 -6.53 -6.24
N GLY A 85 12.54 -7.45 -5.88
CA GLY A 85 12.88 -8.79 -5.38
C GLY A 85 13.06 -8.86 -3.86
N ASP A 86 13.24 -7.73 -3.17
CA ASP A 86 13.35 -7.71 -1.72
C ASP A 86 11.97 -7.81 -1.05
N GLU A 87 11.89 -8.55 0.04
CA GLU A 87 10.71 -8.62 0.88
C GLU A 87 10.68 -7.45 1.88
N VAL A 88 9.50 -6.87 2.06
CA VAL A 88 9.21 -5.86 3.09
C VAL A 88 8.08 -6.30 4.00
N ARG A 89 8.13 -5.89 5.26
CA ARG A 89 7.03 -6.04 6.21
C ARG A 89 6.21 -4.76 6.25
N VAL A 90 4.97 -4.84 5.78
CA VAL A 90 4.01 -3.72 5.80
C VAL A 90 3.14 -3.83 7.04
N HIS A 91 2.93 -2.72 7.73
CA HIS A 91 1.94 -2.59 8.81
C HIS A 91 1.05 -1.38 8.52
N LEU A 92 -0.20 -1.62 8.14
CA LEU A 92 -1.19 -0.57 7.92
C LEU A 92 -1.95 -0.29 9.21
N THR A 93 -2.00 0.98 9.61
CA THR A 93 -2.64 1.42 10.86
C THR A 93 -3.86 2.31 10.63
N ARG A 94 -3.95 2.95 9.46
CA ARG A 94 -5.08 3.82 9.12
C ARG A 94 -5.40 3.80 7.64
N ARG A 95 -6.67 4.06 7.32
CA ARG A 95 -7.14 4.37 5.97
C ARG A 95 -8.10 5.56 5.95
N VAL A 96 -8.18 6.22 4.81
CA VAL A 96 -9.14 7.30 4.57
C VAL A 96 -10.34 6.74 3.82
N VAL A 97 -11.54 7.04 4.32
CA VAL A 97 -12.84 6.55 3.81
C VAL A 97 -13.48 7.57 2.86
#